data_AF-A0A9X9QXV4-F1
#
_entry.id   AF-A0A9X9QXV4-F1
#
_cell.length_a   1.000
_cell.length_b   1.000
_cell.length_c   1.000
_cell.angle_alpha   90.00
_cell.angle_beta   90.00
_cell.angle_gamma   90.00
#
_symmetry.space_group_name_H-M   'P 1'
#
loop_
_entity.id
_entity.type
_entity.pdbx_description
1 polymer ?
#
loop_
_entity_poly.entity_id
_entity_poly.type
_entity_poly.pdbx_seq_one_letter_code
_entity_poly.pdbx_strand_id
1 'polypeptide(L)'
;MALAAGAYGGLITPSMMLGSTIAFSAAAAWNTFFPEMSSESAAVVGAAVFLGISLKMPLTAIVFVLELTYAPVALLMPLCAGMAGAVCVAKKMGFK
;
A
#
# COMPACT_ATOMS: atom_id res chain seq x y z
N MET A 1 -13.24 14.61 -1.58
CA MET A 1 -14.15 15.60 -2.21
C MET A 1 -14.98 15.00 -3.35
N ALA A 2 -14.39 14.33 -4.34
CA ALA A 2 -15.16 13.73 -5.44
C ALA A 2 -16.22 12.69 -4.97
N LEU A 3 -15.85 11.75 -4.10
CA LEU A 3 -16.81 10.78 -3.53
C LEU A 3 -17.87 11.46 -2.65
N ALA A 4 -17.48 12.51 -1.91
CA ALA A 4 -18.37 13.28 -1.04
C ALA A 4 -19.39 14.10 -1.84
N ALA A 5 -19.08 14.44 -3.10
CA ALA A 5 -19.96 15.14 -4.02
C ALA A 5 -20.89 14.20 -4.82
N GLY A 6 -20.91 12.90 -4.51
CA GLY A 6 -21.77 11.93 -5.19
C GLY A 6 -21.25 11.48 -6.57
N ALA A 7 -19.98 11.74 -6.90
CA ALA A 7 -19.41 11.21 -8.13
C ALA A 7 -19.28 9.68 -8.05
N TYR A 8 -19.91 8.97 -8.99
CA TYR A 8 -19.75 7.54 -9.15
C TYR A 8 -18.37 7.25 -9.74
N GLY A 9 -17.52 6.53 -9.00
CA GLY A 9 -16.16 6.22 -9.43
C GLY A 9 -15.50 5.12 -8.60
N GLY A 10 -14.45 4.52 -9.15
CA GLY A 10 -13.69 3.47 -8.48
C GLY A 10 -12.82 4.00 -7.34
N LEU A 11 -12.82 3.32 -6.20
CA LEU A 11 -11.99 3.65 -5.03
C LEU A 11 -10.54 3.13 -5.13
N ILE A 12 -10.21 2.40 -6.21
CA ILE A 12 -8.93 1.73 -6.38
C ILE A 12 -7.79 2.74 -6.54
N THR A 13 -7.86 3.62 -7.54
CA THR A 13 -6.83 4.64 -7.78
C THR A 13 -6.65 5.62 -6.60
N PRO A 14 -7.71 6.17 -5.97
CA PRO A 14 -7.51 7.09 -4.86
C PRO A 14 -6.91 6.40 -3.62
N SER A 15 -7.28 5.14 -3.34
CA SER A 15 -6.67 4.38 -2.23
C SER A 15 -5.19 4.08 -2.50
N MET A 16 -4.85 3.69 -3.72
CA MET A 16 -3.46 3.46 -4.12
C MET A 16 -2.57 4.71 -3.96
N MET A 17 -3.07 5.87 -4.41
CA MET A 17 -2.36 7.15 -4.29
C MET A 17 -2.17 7.58 -2.83
N LEU A 18 -3.20 7.42 -2.00
CA LEU A 18 -3.10 7.69 -0.56
C LEU A 18 -2.10 6.75 0.12
N GLY A 19 -2.13 5.45 -0.17
CA GLY A 19 -1.18 4.49 0.38
C GLY A 19 0.27 4.79 -0.01
N SER A 20 0.51 5.14 -1.27
CA SER A 20 1.83 5.52 -1.79
C SER A 20 2.38 6.77 -1.10
N THR A 21 1.58 7.83 -1.01
CA THR A 21 2.02 9.10 -0.40
C THR A 21 2.31 8.96 1.11
N ILE A 22 1.50 8.19 1.84
CA ILE A 22 1.75 7.90 3.25
C ILE A 22 3.06 7.13 3.41
N ALA A 23 3.29 6.08 2.61
CA ALA A 23 4.52 5.31 2.71
C ALA A 23 5.75 6.08 2.25
N PHE A 24 5.62 6.93 1.23
CA PHE A 24 6.70 7.81 0.78
C PHE A 24 7.10 8.81 1.86
N SER A 25 6.12 9.45 2.52
CA SER A 25 6.41 10.37 3.63
C SER A 25 7.03 9.66 4.84
N ALA A 26 6.59 8.42 5.14
CA ALA A 26 7.19 7.59 6.16
C ALA A 26 8.64 7.17 5.81
N ALA A 27 8.91 6.84 4.55
CA ALA A 27 10.25 6.53 4.06
C ALA A 27 11.18 7.75 4.10
N ALA A 28 10.67 8.94 3.75
CA ALA A 28 11.43 10.19 3.86
C ALA A 28 11.79 10.51 5.32
N ALA A 29 10.85 10.31 6.25
CA ALA A 29 11.13 10.43 7.68
C ALA A 29 12.17 9.39 8.14
N TRP A 30 12.09 8.15 7.64
CA TRP A 30 13.07 7.11 7.94
C TRP A 30 14.48 7.48 7.46
N ASN A 31 14.61 7.93 6.22
CA ASN A 31 15.87 8.34 5.61
C ASN A 31 16.53 9.55 6.31
N THR A 32 15.80 10.28 7.15
CA THR A 32 16.36 11.39 7.95
C THR A 32 17.11 10.89 9.20
N PHE A 33 16.70 9.75 9.76
CA PHE A 33 17.25 9.21 11.01
C PHE A 33 18.07 7.93 10.81
N PHE A 34 17.81 7.20 9.74
CA PHE A 34 18.36 5.88 9.43
C PHE A 34 19.02 5.88 8.05
N PRO A 35 19.84 4.85 7.74
CA PRO A 35 20.45 4.70 6.42
C PRO A 35 19.43 4.77 5.28
N GLU A 36 19.87 5.35 4.17
CA GLU A 36 19.06 5.57 2.97
C GLU A 36 18.48 4.26 2.44
N MET A 37 17.15 4.23 2.36
CA MET A 37 16.34 3.19 1.74
C MET A 37 15.66 3.75 0.49
N SER A 38 15.48 2.91 -0.53
CA SER A 38 14.72 3.25 -1.74
C SER A 38 13.27 3.63 -1.39
N SER A 39 12.98 4.93 -1.45
CA SER A 39 11.64 5.50 -1.21
C SER A 39 10.60 5.00 -2.22
N GLU A 40 11.05 4.63 -3.42
CA GLU A 40 10.24 4.09 -4.51
C GLU A 40 9.63 2.75 -4.12
N SER A 41 10.46 1.85 -3.60
CA SER A 41 10.04 0.51 -3.18
C SER A 41 9.06 0.60 -2.01
N ALA A 42 9.31 1.50 -1.05
CA ALA A 42 8.41 1.75 0.07
C ALA A 42 7.05 2.30 -0.38
N ALA A 43 7.03 3.22 -1.35
CA ALA A 43 5.81 3.78 -1.91
C ALA A 43 4.93 2.71 -2.59
N VAL A 44 5.54 1.80 -3.37
CA VAL A 44 4.84 0.69 -4.03
C VAL A 44 4.24 -0.28 -2.99
N VAL A 45 5.01 -0.63 -1.96
CA VAL A 45 4.50 -1.50 -0.87
C VAL A 45 3.34 -0.82 -0.14
N GLY A 46 3.45 0.47 0.18
CA GLY A 46 2.39 1.24 0.83
C GLY A 46 1.09 1.32 0.02
N ALA A 47 1.22 1.53 -1.30
CA ALA A 47 0.10 1.48 -2.23
C ALA A 47 -0.63 0.14 -2.18
N ALA A 48 0.10 -0.99 -2.25
CA ALA A 48 -0.48 -2.33 -2.19
C ALA A 48 -1.16 -2.60 -0.84
N VAL A 49 -0.50 -2.22 0.26
CA VAL A 49 -1.01 -2.38 1.63
C VAL A 49 -2.31 -1.64 1.85
N PHE A 50 -2.33 -0.35 1.51
CA PHE A 50 -3.52 0.45 1.73
C PHE A 50 -4.69 0.00 0.86
N LEU A 51 -4.43 -0.35 -0.40
CA LEU A 51 -5.45 -0.87 -1.33
C LEU A 51 -6.01 -2.21 -0.84
N GLY A 52 -5.14 -3.14 -0.42
CA GLY A 52 -5.55 -4.47 0.05
C GLY A 52 -6.40 -4.44 1.32
N ILE A 53 -6.08 -3.54 2.26
CA ILE A 53 -6.88 -3.36 3.48
C ILE A 53 -8.19 -2.61 3.17
N SER A 54 -8.14 -1.56 2.33
CA SER A 54 -9.33 -0.75 1.98
C SER A 54 -10.40 -1.55 1.24
N LEU A 55 -9.97 -2.46 0.35
CA LEU A 55 -10.87 -3.29 -0.47
C LEU A 55 -11.13 -4.68 0.13
N LYS A 56 -10.52 -5.01 1.29
CA LYS A 56 -10.58 -6.35 1.93
C LYS A 56 -10.14 -7.48 0.98
N MET A 57 -9.24 -7.18 0.05
CA MET A 57 -8.74 -8.11 -0.98
C MET A 57 -7.20 -8.13 -0.98
N PRO A 58 -6.55 -8.61 0.10
CA PRO A 58 -5.11 -8.48 0.28
C PRO A 58 -4.29 -9.21 -0.78
N LEU A 59 -4.70 -10.44 -1.17
CA LEU A 59 -3.99 -11.20 -2.22
C LEU A 59 -4.14 -10.56 -3.60
N THR A 60 -5.35 -10.11 -3.95
CA THR A 60 -5.59 -9.45 -5.23
C THR A 60 -4.84 -8.13 -5.34
N ALA A 61 -4.73 -7.38 -4.23
CA ALA A 61 -3.97 -6.14 -4.19
C ALA A 61 -2.47 -6.34 -4.49
N ILE A 62 -1.87 -7.38 -3.90
CA ILE A 62 -0.47 -7.75 -4.15
C ILE A 62 -0.26 -8.03 -5.64
N VAL A 63 -1.07 -8.93 -6.22
CA VAL A 63 -0.95 -9.31 -7.62
C VAL A 63 -1.19 -8.10 -8.53
N PHE A 64 -2.21 -7.30 -8.26
CA PHE A 64 -2.54 -6.11 -9.05
C PHE A 64 -1.39 -5.11 -9.08
N VAL A 65 -0.78 -4.79 -7.93
CA VAL A 65 0.34 -3.84 -7.87
C VAL A 65 1.60 -4.42 -8.52
N LEU A 66 1.85 -5.73 -8.40
CA LEU A 66 2.96 -6.40 -9.09
C LEU A 66 2.81 -6.30 -10.61
N GLU A 67 1.61 -6.59 -11.13
CA GLU A 67 1.30 -6.51 -12.55
C GLU A 67 1.41 -5.07 -13.07
N LEU A 68 0.91 -4.09 -12.33
CA LEU A 68 0.99 -2.68 -12.72
C LEU A 68 2.42 -2.13 -12.73
N THR A 69 3.26 -2.57 -11.80
CA THR A 69 4.63 -2.06 -11.64
C THR A 69 5.65 -2.84 -12.46
N TYR A 70 5.27 -3.99 -13.03
CA TYR A 70 6.21 -4.95 -13.65
C TYR A 70 7.39 -5.25 -12.70
N ALA A 71 7.10 -5.36 -11.40
CA ALA A 71 8.13 -5.38 -10.37
C ALA A 71 8.89 -6.72 -10.32
N PRO A 72 10.20 -6.70 -10.05
CA PRO A 72 10.99 -7.92 -9.91
C PRO A 72 10.57 -8.70 -8.66
N VAL A 73 10.79 -10.03 -8.65
CA VAL A 73 10.41 -10.91 -7.53
C VAL A 73 11.06 -10.52 -6.19
N ALA A 74 12.14 -9.72 -6.22
CA ALA A 74 12.75 -9.14 -5.04
C ALA A 74 11.77 -8.25 -4.24
N LEU A 75 10.80 -7.60 -4.89
CA LEU A 75 9.76 -6.81 -4.24
C LEU A 75 8.63 -7.66 -3.64
N LEU A 76 8.53 -8.94 -4.03
CA LEU A 76 7.49 -9.85 -3.52
C LEU A 76 7.61 -10.05 -2.02
N MET A 77 8.83 -10.21 -1.52
CA MET A 77 9.11 -10.44 -0.11
C MET A 77 8.68 -9.25 0.79
N PRO A 78 9.07 -7.99 0.51
CA PRO A 78 8.59 -6.84 1.28
C PRO A 78 7.10 -6.57 1.08
N LEU A 79 6.51 -6.84 -0.09
CA LEU A 79 5.04 -6.75 -0.27
C LEU A 79 4.31 -7.73 0.66
N CYS A 80 4.69 -9.01 0.64
CA CYS A 80 4.06 -10.03 1.46
C CYS A 80 4.26 -9.74 2.96
N ALA A 81 5.45 -9.33 3.37
CA ALA A 81 5.74 -8.98 4.76
C ALA A 81 4.90 -7.77 5.22
N GLY A 82 4.85 -6.69 4.43
CA GLY A 82 4.06 -5.50 4.72
C GLY A 82 2.56 -5.80 4.78
N MET A 83 2.05 -6.56 3.82
CA MET A 83 0.65 -7.00 3.79
C MET A 83 0.29 -7.89 4.97
N ALA A 84 1.13 -8.87 5.31
CA ALA A 84 0.89 -9.75 6.44
C ALA A 84 0.84 -8.95 7.76
N GLY A 85 1.77 -8.02 7.95
CA GLY A 85 1.77 -7.10 9.10
C GLY A 85 0.48 -6.28 9.17
N ALA A 86 0.08 -5.66 8.06
CA ALA A 86 -1.13 -4.85 7.99
C ALA A 86 -2.41 -5.67 8.25
N VAL A 87 -2.53 -6.88 7.69
CA VAL A 87 -3.66 -7.78 7.93
C VAL A 87 -3.70 -8.23 9.39
N CYS A 88 -2.54 -8.50 10.00
CA CYS A 88 -2.46 -8.90 11.40
C CYS A 88 -2.93 -7.76 12.33
N VAL A 89 -2.52 -6.52 12.04
CA VAL A 89 -2.98 -5.31 12.76
C VAL A 89 -4.47 -5.07 12.53
N ALA A 90 -4.94 -5.15 11.28
CA ALA A 90 -6.35 -4.98 10.95
C ALA A 90 -7.22 -6.01 11.68
N LYS A 91 -6.79 -7.28 11.71
CA LYS A 91 -7.47 -8.34 12.45
C LYS A 91 -7.52 -8.07 13.95
N LYS A 92 -6.44 -7.52 14.53
CA LYS A 92 -6.43 -7.09 15.95
C LYS A 92 -7.40 -5.94 16.24
N MET A 93 -7.62 -5.04 15.27
CA MET A 93 -8.54 -3.91 15.40
C MET A 93 -10.02 -4.30 15.16
N GLY A 94 -10.34 -5.58 15.00
CA GLY A 94 -11.72 -6.03 14.79
C GLY A 94 -12.23 -5.84 13.36
N PHE A 95 -11.35 -5.56 12.39
CA PHE A 95 -11.69 -5.57 10.97
C PHE A 95 -12.00 -7.02 10.57
N LYS A 96 -13.30 -7.34 10.44
CA LYS A 96 -13.84 -8.60 9.94
C LYS A 96 -13.96 -8.56 8.43
#